data_AF-A0A6J5UT72-F1
#
_entry.id   AF-A0A6J5UT72-F1
#
_cell.length_a   1.000
_cell.length_b   1.000
_cell.length_c   1.000
_cell.angle_alpha   90.00
_cell.angle_beta   90.00
_cell.angle_gamma   90.00
#
_symmetry.space_group_name_H-M   'P 1'
#
loop_
_entity.id
_entity.type
_entity.pdbx_description
1 polymer ?
#
loop_
_entity_poly.entity_id
_entity_poly.type
_entity_poly.pdbx_seq_one_letter_code
_entity_poly.pdbx_strand_id
1 'polypeptide(L)'
;MGESTSVTNGFSQSRMDQKINVYIWDMDETLILLKSLLNGTYAEAFNGLKNIQEGVEIGKMWEKHILALCDDHFFYEQIENYNKSSLDALSQYDDGRNLSDYDFNQDGFGPPYDDSNNRKLAYRHRFIAHRYKQFPKSEMIKDLDELYDMTDKYTDRWLSSARIFLEECSAGHKKTSLVAADGINESSASKYQQINLLVTSGSLIPVL
;
A
#
# COMPACT_ATOMS: atom_id res chain seq x y z
N MET A 1 5.21 25.10 63.27
CA MET A 1 5.82 25.48 61.98
C MET A 1 6.18 24.21 61.26
N GLY A 2 5.44 23.90 60.20
CA GLY A 2 5.60 22.69 59.40
C GLY A 2 4.84 22.90 58.11
N GLU A 3 5.50 23.53 57.14
CA GLU A 3 5.00 23.68 55.77
C GLU A 3 4.96 22.31 55.11
N SER A 4 3.76 21.85 54.73
CA SER A 4 3.59 20.73 53.83
C SER A 4 3.50 21.29 52.41
N THR A 5 4.65 21.34 51.73
CA THR A 5 4.75 21.68 50.31
C THR A 5 4.05 20.61 49.47
N SER A 6 2.94 20.97 48.82
CA SER A 6 2.33 20.14 47.78
C SER A 6 3.20 20.19 46.53
N VAL A 7 3.94 19.12 46.27
CA VAL A 7 4.64 18.93 44.99
C VAL A 7 3.59 18.54 43.95
N THR A 8 3.17 19.51 43.15
CA THR A 8 2.36 19.27 41.95
C THR A 8 3.21 18.52 40.93
N ASN A 9 2.90 17.24 40.71
CA ASN A 9 3.43 16.43 39.61
C ASN A 9 2.96 17.02 38.26
N GLY A 10 3.69 18.00 37.73
CA GLY A 10 3.48 18.61 36.42
C GLY A 10 4.06 17.83 35.25
N PHE A 11 4.14 16.49 35.34
CA PHE A 11 4.87 15.66 34.36
C PHE A 11 4.06 14.48 33.82
N SER A 12 2.77 14.64 33.53
CA SER A 12 2.01 13.55 32.86
C SER A 12 0.82 13.97 31.99
N GLN A 13 0.66 15.26 31.65
CA GLN A 13 -0.58 15.73 31.02
C GLN A 13 -0.47 16.10 29.54
N SER A 14 0.69 15.92 28.89
CA SER A 14 0.89 16.34 27.49
C SER A 14 0.76 15.22 26.45
N ARG A 15 0.42 13.98 26.82
CA ARG A 15 0.37 12.84 25.88
C ARG A 15 -1.04 12.32 25.56
N MET A 16 -2.07 12.85 26.23
CA MET A 16 -3.43 12.29 26.21
C MET A 16 -4.34 12.84 25.07
N ASP A 17 -3.90 13.82 24.28
CA ASP A 17 -4.79 14.50 23.31
C ASP A 17 -4.45 14.27 21.83
N GLN A 18 -3.55 13.34 21.51
CA GLN A 18 -3.26 13.01 20.11
C GLN A 18 -4.31 12.01 19.57
N LYS A 19 -5.33 12.53 18.90
CA LYS A 19 -6.33 11.69 18.20
C LYS A 19 -5.69 10.99 17.00
N ILE A 20 -5.96 9.70 16.83
CA ILE A 20 -5.46 8.90 15.71
C ILE A 20 -6.65 8.57 14.80
N ASN A 21 -6.53 8.88 13.52
CA ASN A 21 -7.46 8.45 12.47
C ASN A 21 -6.84 7.28 11.72
N VAL A 22 -7.58 6.19 11.61
CA VAL A 22 -7.18 5.00 10.87
C VAL A 22 -8.12 4.83 9.69
N TYR A 23 -7.60 4.93 8.47
CA TYR A 23 -8.32 4.68 7.23
C TYR A 23 -8.01 3.25 6.78
N ILE A 24 -9.05 2.46 6.56
CA ILE A 24 -8.93 1.08 6.08
C ILE A 24 -9.50 1.07 4.66
N TRP A 25 -8.64 0.76 3.69
CA TRP A 25 -8.94 0.80 2.26
C TRP A 25 -9.07 -0.60 1.71
N ASP A 26 -10.03 -0.78 0.81
CA ASP A 26 -9.97 -1.85 -0.19
C ASP A 26 -9.21 -1.37 -1.43
N MET A 27 -8.68 -2.30 -2.22
CA MET A 27 -7.88 -2.00 -3.41
C MET A 27 -8.73 -2.01 -4.68
N ASP A 28 -9.26 -3.19 -5.02
CA ASP A 28 -9.95 -3.43 -6.28
C ASP A 28 -11.33 -2.79 -6.27
N GLU A 29 -11.69 -2.13 -7.37
CA GLU A 29 -12.95 -1.41 -7.52
C GLU A 29 -13.20 -0.31 -6.47
N THR A 30 -12.12 0.10 -5.78
CA THR A 30 -12.12 1.19 -4.79
C THR A 30 -11.00 2.19 -5.10
N LEU A 31 -9.74 1.77 -4.99
CA LEU A 31 -8.58 2.62 -5.32
C LEU A 31 -8.18 2.48 -6.79
N ILE A 32 -8.34 1.28 -7.34
CA ILE A 32 -8.04 0.94 -8.74
C ILE A 32 -9.19 0.16 -9.38
N LEU A 33 -9.22 0.06 -10.70
CA LEU A 33 -10.30 -0.58 -11.46
C LEU A 33 -9.82 -1.76 -12.31
N LEU A 34 -8.81 -2.51 -11.84
CA LEU A 34 -8.13 -3.51 -12.67
C LEU A 34 -9.06 -4.69 -13.05
N LYS A 35 -9.83 -5.22 -12.10
CA LYS A 35 -10.70 -6.39 -12.36
C LYS A 35 -11.84 -6.04 -13.32
N SER A 36 -12.47 -4.88 -13.16
CA SER A 36 -13.55 -4.43 -14.03
C SER A 36 -13.06 -4.04 -15.43
N LEU A 37 -11.81 -3.58 -15.55
CA LEU A 37 -11.15 -3.42 -16.86
C LEU A 37 -10.92 -4.78 -17.54
N LEU A 38 -10.29 -5.74 -16.85
CA LEU A 38 -10.02 -7.08 -17.39
C LEU A 38 -11.27 -7.81 -17.85
N ASN A 39 -12.36 -7.68 -17.09
CA ASN A 39 -13.61 -8.38 -17.35
C ASN A 39 -14.55 -7.59 -18.28
N GLY A 40 -14.20 -6.35 -18.66
CA GLY A 40 -15.00 -5.46 -19.48
C GLY A 40 -16.19 -4.81 -18.78
N THR A 41 -16.49 -5.20 -17.53
CA THR A 41 -17.66 -4.75 -16.78
C THR A 41 -17.64 -3.26 -16.45
N TYR A 42 -16.46 -2.63 -16.40
CA TYR A 42 -16.36 -1.17 -16.24
C TYR A 42 -17.11 -0.45 -17.36
N ALA A 43 -16.84 -0.81 -18.63
CA ALA A 43 -17.45 -0.13 -19.78
C ALA A 43 -18.93 -0.45 -19.96
N GLU A 44 -19.36 -1.66 -19.61
CA GLU A 44 -20.77 -2.08 -19.68
C GLU A 44 -21.68 -1.14 -18.87
N ALA A 45 -21.20 -0.64 -17.72
CA ALA A 45 -21.93 0.30 -16.88
C ALA A 45 -22.23 1.65 -17.56
N PHE A 46 -21.54 1.98 -18.64
CA PHE A 46 -21.68 3.26 -19.36
C PHE A 46 -22.59 3.18 -20.59
N ASN A 47 -23.40 2.13 -20.75
CA ASN A 47 -24.42 2.00 -21.80
C ASN A 47 -23.88 2.29 -23.22
N GLY A 48 -22.67 1.79 -23.53
CA GLY A 48 -22.05 1.94 -24.86
C GLY A 48 -21.29 3.25 -25.09
N LEU A 49 -21.18 4.13 -24.09
CA LEU A 49 -20.36 5.36 -24.19
C LEU A 49 -18.84 5.09 -24.10
N LYS A 50 -18.44 3.90 -23.67
CA LYS A 50 -17.04 3.47 -23.56
C LYS A 50 -16.79 2.22 -24.39
N ASN A 51 -15.60 2.13 -24.99
CA ASN A 51 -15.19 0.99 -25.79
C ASN A 51 -14.71 -0.16 -24.88
N ILE A 52 -15.50 -1.24 -24.80
CA ILE A 52 -15.17 -2.43 -23.98
C ILE A 52 -13.79 -3.00 -24.32
N GLN A 53 -13.46 -3.11 -25.62
CA GLN A 53 -12.21 -3.72 -26.07
C GLN A 53 -10.99 -2.90 -25.63
N GLU A 54 -11.08 -1.57 -25.71
CA GLU A 54 -10.04 -0.66 -25.23
C GLU A 54 -9.80 -0.85 -23.71
N GLY A 55 -10.86 -0.92 -22.90
CA GLY A 55 -10.73 -1.16 -21.46
C GLY A 55 -10.08 -2.50 -21.12
N VAL A 56 -10.45 -3.58 -21.82
CA VAL A 56 -9.86 -4.91 -21.61
C VAL A 56 -8.39 -4.92 -22.00
N GLU A 57 -8.00 -4.23 -23.08
CA GLU A 57 -6.60 -4.11 -23.49
C GLU A 57 -5.76 -3.37 -22.44
N ILE A 58 -6.27 -2.26 -21.90
CA ILE A 58 -5.65 -1.53 -20.79
C ILE A 58 -5.44 -2.46 -19.58
N GLY A 59 -6.48 -3.21 -19.20
CA GLY A 59 -6.40 -4.17 -18.09
C GLY A 59 -5.32 -5.24 -18.30
N LYS A 60 -5.23 -5.80 -19.51
CA LYS A 60 -4.21 -6.81 -19.86
C LYS A 60 -2.80 -6.25 -19.88
N MET A 61 -2.62 -5.00 -20.30
CA MET A 61 -1.32 -4.32 -20.22
C MET A 61 -0.87 -4.21 -18.76
N TRP A 62 -1.75 -3.74 -17.86
CA TRP A 62 -1.46 -3.68 -16.43
C TRP A 62 -1.12 -5.05 -15.83
N GLU A 63 -1.95 -6.06 -16.08
CA GLU A 63 -1.72 -7.42 -15.58
C GLU A 63 -0.34 -7.94 -16.01
N LYS A 64 0.00 -7.78 -17.29
CA LYS A 64 1.32 -8.17 -17.81
C LYS A 64 2.46 -7.45 -17.10
N HIS A 65 2.36 -6.14 -16.90
CA HIS A 65 3.40 -5.36 -16.22
C HIS A 65 3.53 -5.73 -14.74
N ILE A 66 2.42 -5.93 -14.03
CA ILE A 66 2.40 -6.32 -12.62
C ILE A 66 3.07 -7.69 -12.46
N LEU A 67 2.68 -8.69 -13.27
CA LEU A 67 3.26 -10.03 -13.20
C LEU A 67 4.75 -10.03 -13.52
N ALA A 68 5.17 -9.36 -14.60
CA ALA A 68 6.58 -9.26 -14.96
C ALA A 68 7.42 -8.62 -13.83
N LEU A 69 6.93 -7.54 -13.22
CA LEU A 69 7.60 -6.90 -12.08
C LEU A 69 7.70 -7.86 -10.88
N CYS A 70 6.63 -8.59 -10.59
CA CYS A 70 6.59 -9.55 -9.49
C CYS A 70 7.57 -10.71 -9.70
N ASP A 71 7.70 -11.21 -10.92
CA ASP A 71 8.64 -12.28 -11.28
C ASP A 71 10.09 -11.77 -11.21
N ASP A 72 10.37 -10.61 -11.83
CA ASP A 72 11.73 -10.05 -11.93
C ASP A 72 12.29 -9.54 -10.60
N HIS A 73 11.44 -9.15 -9.66
CA HIS A 73 11.87 -8.47 -8.45
C HIS A 73 11.37 -9.07 -7.14
N PHE A 74 10.29 -9.85 -7.16
CA PHE A 74 9.65 -10.36 -5.94
C PHE A 74 9.50 -11.88 -5.90
N PHE A 75 10.26 -12.61 -6.72
CA PHE A 75 10.32 -14.07 -6.72
C PHE A 75 8.96 -14.75 -6.94
N TYR A 76 8.02 -14.08 -7.63
CA TYR A 76 6.63 -14.51 -7.64
C TYR A 76 6.42 -15.93 -8.17
N GLU A 77 7.07 -16.31 -9.28
CA GLU A 77 7.09 -17.72 -9.75
C GLU A 77 7.49 -18.73 -8.66
N GLN A 78 8.42 -18.37 -7.76
CA GLN A 78 8.88 -19.28 -6.70
C GLN A 78 7.88 -19.39 -5.55
N ILE A 79 7.14 -18.31 -5.25
CA ILE A 79 6.36 -18.19 -4.01
C ILE A 79 4.85 -18.01 -4.21
N GLU A 80 4.33 -18.00 -5.43
CA GLU A 80 2.91 -17.80 -5.74
C GLU A 80 1.98 -18.76 -4.98
N ASN A 81 2.41 -20.01 -4.82
CA ASN A 81 1.65 -21.06 -4.13
C ASN A 81 1.77 -21.00 -2.60
N TYR A 82 2.52 -20.02 -2.07
CA TYR A 82 2.85 -19.86 -0.66
C TYR A 82 2.32 -18.55 -0.07
N ASN A 83 1.21 -18.03 -0.61
CA ASN A 83 0.62 -16.75 -0.23
C ASN A 83 0.43 -16.58 1.30
N LYS A 84 0.67 -15.36 1.81
CA LYS A 84 0.51 -14.97 3.22
C LYS A 84 -0.27 -13.67 3.34
N SER A 85 -0.74 -13.35 4.54
CA SER A 85 -1.50 -12.11 4.78
C SER A 85 -0.64 -10.84 4.82
N SER A 86 0.65 -10.96 5.10
CA SER A 86 1.60 -9.83 5.16
C SER A 86 3.03 -10.33 5.00
N LEU A 87 3.96 -9.41 4.70
CA LEU A 87 5.38 -9.75 4.59
C LEU A 87 5.96 -10.24 5.94
N ASP A 88 5.43 -9.76 7.07
CA ASP A 88 5.90 -10.12 8.41
C ASP A 88 5.27 -11.41 8.97
N ALA A 89 4.37 -12.06 8.23
CA ALA A 89 3.63 -13.25 8.68
C ALA A 89 4.52 -14.45 9.06
N LEU A 90 5.77 -14.47 8.61
CA LEU A 90 6.75 -15.52 8.87
C LEU A 90 7.95 -15.04 9.70
N SER A 91 7.85 -13.85 10.30
CA SER A 91 8.93 -13.22 11.09
C SER A 91 9.50 -14.13 12.18
N GLN A 92 8.69 -15.02 12.76
CA GLN A 92 9.13 -16.00 13.76
C GLN A 92 10.13 -17.05 13.24
N TYR A 93 10.16 -17.30 11.93
CA TYR A 93 11.08 -18.26 11.30
C TYR A 93 12.36 -17.59 10.81
N ASP A 94 12.36 -16.27 10.69
CA ASP A 94 13.51 -15.50 10.24
C ASP A 94 14.54 -15.37 11.36
N ASP A 95 15.76 -15.85 11.12
CA ASP A 95 16.85 -15.86 12.08
C ASP A 95 17.78 -14.63 12.01
N GLY A 96 17.44 -13.63 11.19
CA GLY A 96 18.25 -12.40 11.10
C GLY A 96 19.48 -12.52 10.18
N ARG A 97 19.67 -13.64 9.48
CA ARG A 97 20.82 -13.85 8.59
C ARG A 97 20.97 -12.74 7.54
N ASN A 98 22.21 -12.27 7.33
CA ASN A 98 22.53 -11.36 6.23
C ASN A 98 22.25 -12.05 4.87
N LEU A 99 21.45 -11.40 4.03
CA LEU A 99 20.99 -11.93 2.73
C LEU A 99 21.75 -11.36 1.51
N SER A 100 22.78 -10.53 1.71
CA SER A 100 23.51 -9.89 0.59
C SER A 100 24.20 -10.89 -0.33
N ASP A 101 24.75 -11.97 0.22
CA ASP A 101 25.41 -13.06 -0.53
C ASP A 101 24.56 -14.34 -0.53
N TYR A 102 23.26 -14.24 -0.24
CA TYR A 102 22.36 -15.39 -0.20
C TYR A 102 21.85 -15.74 -1.59
N ASP A 103 22.15 -16.94 -2.07
CA ASP A 103 21.66 -17.43 -3.36
C ASP A 103 20.28 -18.09 -3.23
N PHE A 104 19.24 -17.31 -3.53
CA PHE A 104 17.84 -17.78 -3.52
C PHE A 104 17.55 -18.88 -4.55
N ASN A 105 18.36 -19.01 -5.62
CA ASN A 105 18.13 -20.03 -6.65
C ASN A 105 18.70 -21.40 -6.23
N GLN A 106 19.60 -21.43 -5.25
CA GLN A 106 20.28 -22.65 -4.78
C GLN A 106 19.91 -23.04 -3.34
N ASP A 107 18.97 -22.35 -2.71
CA ASP A 107 18.57 -22.64 -1.32
C ASP A 107 17.67 -23.87 -1.16
N GLY A 108 17.22 -24.46 -2.26
CA GLY A 108 16.33 -25.62 -2.29
C GLY A 108 14.99 -25.34 -1.62
N PHE A 109 14.47 -24.12 -1.73
CA PHE A 109 13.11 -23.81 -1.31
C PHE A 109 12.07 -24.62 -2.11
N GLY A 110 11.05 -25.11 -1.42
CA GLY A 110 9.99 -25.92 -2.00
C GLY A 110 9.22 -26.69 -0.93
N PRO A 111 8.41 -27.69 -1.31
CA PRO A 111 7.75 -28.56 -0.34
C PRO A 111 8.78 -29.45 0.41
N PRO A 112 8.48 -29.89 1.65
CA PRO A 112 7.24 -29.68 2.41
C PRO A 112 7.22 -28.36 3.19
N TYR A 113 6.05 -28.01 3.74
CA TYR A 113 5.86 -26.84 4.62
C TYR A 113 6.41 -27.07 6.03
N ASP A 114 7.73 -27.15 6.16
CA ASP A 114 8.42 -27.27 7.43
C ASP A 114 9.09 -25.95 7.86
N ASP A 115 9.68 -25.93 9.07
CA ASP A 115 10.36 -24.75 9.61
C ASP A 115 11.53 -24.28 8.74
N SER A 116 12.19 -25.21 8.04
CA SER A 116 13.30 -24.92 7.12
C SER A 116 12.81 -24.12 5.91
N ASN A 117 11.76 -24.59 5.24
CA ASN A 117 11.18 -23.90 4.08
C ASN A 117 10.43 -22.62 4.49
N ASN A 118 9.78 -22.60 5.66
CA ASN A 118 9.20 -21.37 6.23
C ASN A 118 10.27 -20.30 6.46
N ARG A 119 11.48 -20.67 6.91
CA ARG A 119 12.61 -19.74 7.06
C ARG A 119 13.08 -19.19 5.71
N LYS A 120 13.21 -20.04 4.68
CA LYS A 120 13.58 -19.59 3.33
C LYS A 120 12.55 -18.66 2.71
N LEU A 121 11.26 -18.91 2.96
CA LEU A 121 10.18 -18.00 2.56
C LEU A 121 10.24 -16.67 3.33
N ALA A 122 10.55 -16.72 4.64
CA ALA A 122 10.77 -15.51 5.44
C ALA A 122 11.94 -14.66 4.90
N TYR A 123 13.02 -15.29 4.42
CA TYR A 123 14.12 -14.56 3.76
C TYR A 123 13.66 -13.84 2.50
N ARG A 124 12.86 -14.50 1.64
CA ARG A 124 12.28 -13.87 0.44
C ARG A 124 11.39 -12.69 0.82
N HIS A 125 10.51 -12.86 1.81
CA HIS A 125 9.67 -11.77 2.31
C HIS A 125 10.48 -10.58 2.83
N ARG A 126 11.54 -10.83 3.63
CA ARG A 126 12.43 -9.75 4.10
C ARG A 126 13.15 -9.05 2.95
N PHE A 127 13.63 -9.82 1.98
CA PHE A 127 14.25 -9.27 0.78
C PHE A 127 13.27 -8.40 -0.01
N ILE A 128 12.04 -8.88 -0.24
CA ILE A 128 10.96 -8.13 -0.91
C ILE A 128 10.65 -6.85 -0.15
N ALA A 129 10.49 -6.91 1.17
CA ALA A 129 10.23 -5.72 2.00
C ALA A 129 11.34 -4.66 1.87
N HIS A 130 12.60 -5.10 1.79
CA HIS A 130 13.75 -4.23 1.58
C HIS A 130 13.76 -3.65 0.15
N ARG A 131 13.55 -4.50 -0.86
CA ARG A 131 13.53 -4.13 -2.28
C ARG A 131 12.40 -3.16 -2.61
N TYR A 132 11.23 -3.35 -2.01
CA TYR A 132 10.07 -2.46 -2.15
C TYR A 132 10.36 -1.06 -1.63
N LYS A 133 10.96 -0.95 -0.43
CA LYS A 133 11.36 0.35 0.16
C LYS A 133 12.40 1.11 -0.65
N GLN A 134 13.25 0.38 -1.39
CA GLN A 134 14.32 0.94 -2.21
C GLN A 134 13.98 0.96 -3.71
N PHE A 135 12.76 0.60 -4.08
CA PHE A 135 12.41 0.41 -5.48
C PHE A 135 12.62 1.74 -6.21
N PRO A 136 13.51 1.79 -7.23
CA PRO A 136 13.81 3.03 -7.91
C PRO A 136 12.55 3.44 -8.65
N LYS A 137 11.96 4.55 -8.22
CA LYS A 137 10.78 5.09 -8.90
C LYS A 137 11.06 5.36 -10.37
N SER A 138 12.33 5.63 -10.76
CA SER A 138 12.79 6.17 -12.04
C SER A 138 12.97 5.20 -13.22
N GLU A 139 13.19 3.90 -13.00
CA GLU A 139 13.79 3.04 -14.03
C GLU A 139 12.76 2.36 -14.97
N MET A 140 11.48 2.33 -14.57
CA MET A 140 10.35 1.81 -15.36
C MET A 140 9.31 2.88 -15.78
N ILE A 141 9.65 4.17 -15.61
CA ILE A 141 8.64 5.25 -15.57
C ILE A 141 7.88 5.48 -16.87
N LYS A 142 8.53 5.44 -18.04
CA LYS A 142 7.89 6.01 -19.25
C LYS A 142 6.70 5.20 -19.75
N ASP A 143 6.90 3.90 -19.93
CA ASP A 143 5.83 3.01 -20.41
C ASP A 143 4.69 2.91 -19.37
N LEU A 144 5.04 3.04 -18.08
CA LEU A 144 4.08 3.01 -16.99
C LEU A 144 3.28 4.32 -16.88
N ASP A 145 3.91 5.47 -17.11
CA ASP A 145 3.27 6.78 -17.15
C ASP A 145 2.26 6.85 -18.31
N GLU A 146 2.64 6.37 -19.49
CA GLU A 146 1.73 6.31 -20.64
C GLU A 146 0.52 5.40 -20.37
N LEU A 147 0.75 4.22 -19.79
CA LEU A 147 -0.32 3.30 -19.39
C LEU A 147 -1.20 3.91 -18.29
N TYR A 148 -0.61 4.61 -17.32
CA TYR A 148 -1.34 5.35 -16.28
C TYR A 148 -2.25 6.42 -16.90
N ASP A 149 -1.72 7.27 -17.76
CA ASP A 149 -2.48 8.36 -18.41
C ASP A 149 -3.60 7.82 -19.29
N MET A 150 -3.33 6.75 -20.05
CA MET A 150 -4.34 6.06 -20.85
C MET A 150 -5.46 5.51 -19.96
N THR A 151 -5.10 4.89 -18.84
CA THR A 151 -6.06 4.33 -17.88
C THR A 151 -6.88 5.42 -17.20
N ASP A 152 -6.24 6.48 -16.71
CA ASP A 152 -6.90 7.57 -16.00
C ASP A 152 -7.85 8.32 -16.93
N LYS A 153 -7.48 8.51 -18.19
CA LYS A 153 -8.37 9.08 -19.21
C LYS A 153 -9.58 8.18 -19.49
N TYR A 154 -9.35 6.88 -19.68
CA TYR A 154 -10.43 5.92 -19.95
C TYR A 154 -11.38 5.77 -18.75
N THR A 155 -10.86 5.86 -17.53
CA THR A 155 -11.60 5.68 -16.27
C THR A 155 -12.14 6.98 -15.67
N ASP A 156 -12.27 8.04 -16.48
CA ASP A 156 -12.79 9.35 -16.04
C ASP A 156 -12.09 9.90 -14.79
N ARG A 157 -10.77 9.70 -14.72
CA ARG A 157 -9.86 10.16 -13.67
C ARG A 157 -9.97 9.43 -12.33
N TRP A 158 -10.43 8.17 -12.33
CA TRP A 158 -10.55 7.39 -11.10
C TRP A 158 -9.24 7.28 -10.33
N LEU A 159 -8.15 6.89 -11.00
CA LEU A 159 -6.85 6.69 -10.37
C LEU A 159 -6.27 7.98 -9.79
N SER A 160 -6.33 9.08 -10.56
CA SER A 160 -5.83 10.37 -10.07
C SER A 160 -6.68 10.93 -8.93
N SER A 161 -7.99 10.69 -8.94
CA SER A 161 -8.89 11.06 -7.83
C SER A 161 -8.58 10.28 -6.56
N ALA A 162 -8.42 8.94 -6.67
CA ALA A 162 -8.03 8.09 -5.55
C ALA A 162 -6.67 8.49 -4.98
N ARG A 163 -5.69 8.79 -5.85
CA ARG A 163 -4.35 9.25 -5.43
C ARG A 163 -4.42 10.56 -4.63
N ILE A 164 -5.14 11.57 -5.15
CA ILE A 164 -5.30 12.85 -4.45
C ILE A 164 -5.93 12.63 -3.08
N PHE A 165 -6.97 11.80 -3.00
CA PHE A 165 -7.65 11.53 -1.74
C PHE A 165 -6.75 10.80 -0.73
N LEU A 166 -5.94 9.84 -1.18
CA LEU A 166 -4.94 9.18 -0.33
C LEU A 166 -3.85 10.15 0.17
N GLU A 167 -3.42 11.08 -0.67
CA GLU A 167 -2.46 12.13 -0.29
C GLU A 167 -3.05 13.04 0.79
N GLU A 168 -4.31 13.47 0.66
CA GLU A 168 -5.03 14.25 1.67
C GLU A 168 -5.21 13.49 3.00
N CYS A 169 -5.47 12.18 2.93
CA CYS A 169 -5.54 11.28 4.08
C CYS A 169 -4.17 10.97 4.70
N SER A 170 -3.07 11.34 4.05
CA SER A 170 -1.71 11.16 4.54
C SER A 170 -1.08 12.46 5.03
N ALA A 171 -1.48 13.59 4.46
CA ALA A 171 -0.91 14.91 4.70
C ALA A 171 -1.24 15.51 6.07
N GLY A 172 -2.09 14.86 6.89
CA GLY A 172 -2.41 15.29 8.25
C GLY A 172 -2.94 16.71 8.27
N HIS A 173 -4.18 16.93 7.82
CA HIS A 173 -4.86 18.24 7.69
C HIS A 173 -4.22 19.37 8.54
N LYS A 174 -3.22 20.07 7.98
CA LYS A 174 -3.08 21.51 8.26
C LYS A 174 -4.23 22.13 7.48
N LYS A 175 -5.40 22.27 8.11
CA LYS A 175 -6.54 22.96 7.50
C LYS A 175 -6.02 24.29 6.93
N THR A 176 -6.00 24.42 5.61
CA THR A 176 -6.13 25.71 4.97
C THR A 176 -7.50 26.22 5.38
N SER A 177 -7.50 27.15 6.33
CA SER A 177 -8.70 27.88 6.70
C SER A 177 -9.18 28.61 5.44
N LEU A 178 -10.18 28.04 4.77
CA LEU A 178 -11.12 28.87 4.03
C LEU A 178 -11.77 29.74 5.09
N VAL A 179 -11.40 31.02 5.06
CA VAL A 179 -11.86 32.03 5.99
C VAL A 179 -13.37 32.16 5.83
N ALA A 180 -14.13 31.42 6.63
CA ALA A 180 -15.49 31.79 6.95
C ALA A 180 -15.39 33.04 7.82
N ALA A 181 -15.92 34.15 7.30
CA ALA A 181 -16.08 35.38 8.03
C ALA A 181 -17.13 35.18 9.13
N ASP A 182 -16.73 34.57 10.24
CA ASP A 182 -17.27 34.89 11.55
C ASP A 182 -16.32 34.41 12.64
N GLY A 183 -15.91 35.35 13.47
CA GLY A 183 -14.85 35.17 14.45
C GLY A 183 -15.29 34.35 15.64
N ILE A 184 -14.94 33.06 15.66
CA ILE A 184 -14.67 32.31 16.89
C ILE A 184 -13.41 31.46 16.63
N ASN A 185 -12.26 31.98 17.06
CA ASN A 185 -10.99 31.26 17.04
C ASN A 185 -10.92 30.30 18.24
N GLU A 186 -11.46 29.10 18.08
CA GLU A 186 -11.01 27.93 18.84
C GLU A 186 -10.33 26.95 17.87
N SER A 187 -9.12 27.27 17.44
CA SER A 187 -8.26 26.30 16.75
C SER A 187 -7.27 25.66 17.72
N SER A 188 -7.80 24.94 18.71
CA SER A 188 -7.07 23.80 19.26
C SER A 188 -7.06 22.72 18.17
N ALA A 189 -6.24 22.91 17.13
CA ALA A 189 -5.99 21.93 16.09
C ALA A 189 -5.26 20.75 16.75
N SER A 190 -6.01 19.84 17.36
CA SER A 190 -5.52 18.56 17.83
C SER A 190 -4.80 17.91 16.66
N LYS A 191 -3.48 17.73 16.77
CA LYS A 191 -2.63 17.16 15.73
C LYS A 191 -3.06 15.71 15.53
N TYR A 192 -3.88 15.44 14.51
CA TYR A 192 -4.29 14.07 14.22
C TYR A 192 -3.11 13.29 13.65
N GLN A 193 -2.85 12.09 14.17
CA GLN A 193 -2.03 11.12 13.46
C GLN A 193 -2.95 10.38 12.48
N GLN A 194 -2.55 10.30 11.21
CA GLN A 194 -3.29 9.55 10.20
C GLN A 194 -2.53 8.28 9.83
N ILE A 195 -3.23 7.16 9.75
CA ILE A 195 -2.69 5.85 9.35
C ILE A 195 -3.57 5.32 8.22
N ASN A 196 -2.96 4.95 7.10
CA ASN A 196 -3.63 4.28 5.99
C ASN A 196 -3.26 2.80 6.01
N LEU A 197 -4.27 1.94 6.03
CA LEU A 197 -4.13 0.48 5.97
C LEU A 197 -4.83 -0.03 4.72
N LEU A 198 -4.15 -0.84 3.92
CA LEU A 198 -4.74 -1.53 2.79
C LEU A 198 -5.13 -2.95 3.20
N VAL A 199 -6.36 -3.35 2.90
CA VAL A 199 -6.88 -4.70 3.13
C VAL A 199 -7.58 -5.14 1.85
N THR A 200 -7.05 -6.15 1.18
CA THR A 200 -7.57 -6.64 -0.11
C THR A 200 -7.64 -8.16 -0.11
N SER A 201 -8.47 -8.72 -0.99
CA SER A 201 -8.56 -10.16 -1.24
C SER A 201 -7.47 -10.67 -2.19
N GLY A 202 -6.65 -9.79 -2.77
CA GLY A 202 -5.57 -10.18 -3.68
C GLY A 202 -4.44 -10.96 -2.99
N SER A 203 -3.67 -11.71 -3.78
CA SER A 203 -2.43 -12.33 -3.29
C SER A 203 -1.44 -11.25 -2.87
N LEU A 204 -0.66 -11.51 -1.81
CA LEU A 204 0.22 -10.51 -1.20
C LEU A 204 1.19 -9.89 -2.20
N ILE A 205 1.89 -10.72 -2.99
CA ILE A 205 2.98 -10.24 -3.84
C ILE A 205 2.49 -9.32 -4.96
N PRO A 206 1.46 -9.67 -5.76
CA PRO A 206 0.93 -8.77 -6.78
C PRO A 206 0.25 -7.49 -6.25
N VAL A 207 -0.04 -7.43 -4.95
CA VAL A 207 -0.71 -6.28 -4.30
C VAL A 207 0.29 -5.23 -3.79
N LEU A 208 1.56 -5.58 -3.60
CA LEU A 208 2.60 -4.66 -3.09
C LEU A 208 2.85 -3.50 -4.05
#